data_AF-G6YHR9-F1
#
_entry.id   AF-G6YHR9-F1
#
_cell.length_a   1.000
_cell.length_b   1.000
_cell.length_c   1.000
_cell.angle_alpha   90.00
_cell.angle_beta   90.00
_cell.angle_gamma   90.00
#
_symmetry.space_group_name_H-M   'P 1'
#
loop_
_entity.id
_entity.type
_entity.pdbx_description
1 polymer ?
#
loop_
_entity_poly.entity_id
_entity_poly.type
_entity_poly.pdbx_seq_one_letter_code
_entity_poly.pdbx_strand_id
1 'polypeptide(L)'
;MELKKYIAIRYNAPTGFKPSQWNGEGRANLDPVWLVERLALFDGYCAPSLEAQSLKDFTVLIAFDAETHENYVRTVCNCVAGIDVRPVLVEAHETYSLRFNAFVQGDTDAEFVSLTRLDSDDALAPGFMERIDHYARREIDKGAVSQQPLYIAFPDGQNFDTATGRYTHHEYVTSAFGTLVEKRSAEMKGVYSDHHAKMATRFNTVVAASKGAQWCIVIHDNNAANVLRGKPVAEPSFTVGRPGVEIERREPVRKERTPQLSHTSAKASRTVGNFVRFLLGRPMILRK
;
A
#
# COMPACT_ATOMS: atom_id res chain seq x y z
N MET A 1 23.42 -10.56 14.67
CA MET A 1 23.07 -9.26 14.08
C MET A 1 21.55 -9.15 14.08
N GLU A 2 21.01 -8.18 14.80
CA GLU A 2 19.57 -8.00 14.95
C GLU A 2 19.06 -6.99 13.91
N LEU A 3 18.21 -7.48 13.00
CA LEU A 3 17.52 -6.68 11.98
C LEU A 3 16.02 -6.90 12.17
N LYS A 4 15.28 -5.83 12.47
CA LYS A 4 13.81 -5.85 12.51
C LYS A 4 13.24 -5.25 11.22
N LYS A 5 12.28 -5.94 10.61
CA LYS A 5 11.74 -5.59 9.29
C LYS A 5 10.29 -5.11 9.41
N TYR A 6 9.99 -4.00 8.74
CA TYR A 6 8.66 -3.40 8.70
C TYR A 6 8.23 -3.11 7.26
N ILE A 7 6.93 -3.28 7.00
CA ILE A 7 6.27 -2.69 5.83
C ILE A 7 5.44 -1.51 6.35
N ALA A 8 5.64 -0.32 5.77
CA ALA A 8 4.93 0.90 6.13
C ALA A 8 3.92 1.26 5.03
N ILE A 9 2.64 1.28 5.40
CA ILE A 9 1.52 1.59 4.52
C ILE A 9 0.88 2.89 4.99
N ARG A 10 0.84 3.88 4.10
CA ARG A 10 0.05 5.09 4.33
C ARG A 10 -1.37 4.87 3.80
N TYR A 11 -2.30 4.54 4.70
CA TYR A 11 -3.65 4.14 4.32
C TYR A 11 -4.55 5.36 4.07
N ASN A 12 -4.92 6.08 5.13
CA ASN A 12 -5.72 7.30 5.05
C ASN A 12 -5.17 8.43 5.92
N ALA A 13 -3.86 8.42 6.19
CA ALA A 13 -3.23 9.48 6.97
C ALA A 13 -3.57 10.89 6.43
N PRO A 14 -3.60 11.92 7.30
CA PRO A 14 -3.96 13.28 6.91
C PRO A 14 -2.98 13.78 5.85
N THR A 15 -3.45 13.94 4.63
CA THR A 15 -2.64 14.37 3.49
C THR A 15 -3.48 15.23 2.56
N GLY A 16 -2.84 16.07 1.74
CA GLY A 16 -3.54 16.91 0.75
C GLY A 16 -4.15 16.14 -0.44
N PHE A 17 -4.35 14.82 -0.34
CA PHE A 17 -4.95 14.02 -1.39
C PHE A 17 -6.44 14.33 -1.53
N LYS A 18 -6.92 14.48 -2.78
CA LYS A 18 -8.32 14.72 -3.11
C LYS A 18 -8.79 13.64 -4.10
N PRO A 19 -9.68 12.71 -3.71
CA PRO A 19 -10.20 11.73 -4.62
C PRO A 19 -11.04 12.38 -5.71
N SER A 20 -11.15 11.70 -6.85
CA SER A 20 -11.84 12.18 -8.05
C SER A 20 -13.33 12.50 -7.83
N GLN A 21 -13.96 11.81 -6.87
CA GLN A 21 -15.38 11.98 -6.53
C GLN A 21 -15.61 12.86 -5.28
N TRP A 22 -14.58 13.49 -4.75
CA TRP A 22 -14.72 14.35 -3.57
C TRP A 22 -15.54 15.60 -3.90
N ASN A 23 -16.59 15.84 -3.13
CA ASN A 23 -17.52 16.95 -3.33
C ASN A 23 -16.97 18.32 -2.91
N GLY A 24 -15.75 18.38 -2.37
CA GLY A 24 -15.12 19.63 -1.92
C GLY A 24 -15.35 19.96 -0.43
N GLU A 25 -16.13 19.16 0.30
CA GLU A 25 -16.44 19.38 1.71
C GLU A 25 -15.76 18.36 2.63
N GLY A 26 -15.30 18.81 3.80
CA GLY A 26 -14.64 17.95 4.80
C GLY A 26 -13.23 17.50 4.43
N ARG A 27 -12.74 16.45 5.10
CA ARG A 27 -11.42 15.87 4.82
C ARG A 27 -11.58 14.65 3.92
N ALA A 28 -11.04 14.74 2.71
CA ALA A 28 -11.11 13.69 1.69
C ALA A 28 -10.67 12.29 2.17
N ASN A 29 -9.67 12.22 3.05
CA ASN A 29 -9.14 10.98 3.61
C ASN A 29 -10.04 10.35 4.72
N LEU A 30 -11.10 11.04 5.11
CA LEU A 30 -12.16 10.54 6.00
C LEU A 30 -13.49 10.36 5.28
N ASP A 31 -13.54 10.61 3.96
CA ASP A 31 -14.77 10.43 3.20
C ASP A 31 -15.21 8.95 3.27
N PRO A 32 -16.43 8.65 3.75
CA PRO A 32 -16.87 7.27 3.96
C PRO A 32 -16.98 6.45 2.66
N VAL A 33 -17.29 7.08 1.53
CA VAL A 33 -17.36 6.40 0.23
C VAL A 33 -15.96 5.97 -0.19
N TRP A 34 -15.00 6.89 -0.11
CA TRP A 34 -13.61 6.63 -0.40
C TRP A 34 -13.02 5.55 0.53
N LEU A 35 -13.33 5.58 1.83
CA LEU A 35 -12.88 4.55 2.78
C LEU A 35 -13.42 3.16 2.40
N VAL A 36 -14.71 3.03 2.07
CA VAL A 36 -15.28 1.73 1.65
C VAL A 36 -14.59 1.18 0.40
N GLU A 37 -14.30 2.02 -0.58
CA GLU A 37 -13.58 1.61 -1.78
C GLU A 37 -12.12 1.24 -1.50
N ARG A 38 -11.46 2.04 -0.65
CA ARG A 38 -10.10 1.80 -0.19
C ARG A 38 -9.98 0.47 0.56
N LEU A 39 -10.96 0.12 1.39
CA LEU A 39 -11.03 -1.18 2.07
C LEU A 39 -11.13 -2.33 1.06
N ALA A 40 -11.97 -2.20 0.03
CA ALA A 40 -12.12 -3.23 -0.99
C ALA A 40 -10.82 -3.47 -1.77
N LEU A 41 -10.05 -2.42 -2.07
CA LEU A 41 -8.74 -2.54 -2.72
C LEU A 41 -7.71 -3.17 -1.80
N PHE A 42 -7.66 -2.72 -0.54
CA PHE A 42 -6.73 -3.27 0.46
C PHE A 42 -6.97 -4.75 0.70
N ASP A 43 -8.22 -5.14 0.99
CA ASP A 43 -8.60 -6.53 1.25
C ASP A 43 -8.48 -7.42 -0.01
N GLY A 44 -8.76 -6.84 -1.18
CA GLY A 44 -8.74 -7.55 -2.45
C GLY A 44 -7.33 -7.82 -2.99
N TYR A 45 -6.36 -6.94 -2.74
CA TYR A 45 -5.05 -6.99 -3.39
C TYR A 45 -3.86 -6.84 -2.44
N CYS A 46 -3.86 -5.81 -1.59
CA CYS A 46 -2.72 -5.51 -0.73
C CYS A 46 -2.54 -6.58 0.36
N ALA A 47 -3.59 -6.84 1.13
CA ALA A 47 -3.63 -7.84 2.20
C ALA A 47 -3.20 -9.24 1.73
N PRO A 48 -3.79 -9.84 0.66
CA PRO A 48 -3.36 -11.15 0.20
C PRO A 48 -1.89 -11.18 -0.27
N SER A 49 -1.33 -10.06 -0.74
CA SER A 49 0.11 -10.00 -1.10
C SER A 49 1.04 -10.05 0.12
N LEU A 50 0.60 -9.51 1.26
CA LEU A 50 1.28 -9.59 2.55
C LEU A 50 1.17 -11.02 3.12
N GLU A 51 -0.03 -11.61 3.05
CA GLU A 51 -0.33 -12.99 3.43
C GLU A 51 0.44 -14.01 2.60
N ALA A 52 0.79 -13.69 1.36
CA ALA A 52 1.53 -14.58 0.46
C ALA A 52 3.06 -14.52 0.64
N GLN A 53 3.60 -13.61 1.48
CA GLN A 53 5.05 -13.52 1.66
C GLN A 53 5.65 -14.84 2.18
N SER A 54 6.73 -15.32 1.58
CA SER A 54 7.44 -16.53 2.01
C SER A 54 8.15 -16.32 3.36
N LEU A 55 8.76 -15.16 3.57
CA LEU A 55 9.28 -14.74 4.87
C LEU A 55 8.18 -14.05 5.69
N LYS A 56 7.87 -14.58 6.89
CA LYS A 56 6.82 -14.06 7.79
C LYS A 56 7.32 -13.18 8.93
N ASP A 57 8.63 -13.17 9.16
CA ASP A 57 9.27 -12.37 10.21
C ASP A 57 9.33 -10.88 9.81
N PHE A 58 8.18 -10.21 9.82
CA PHE A 58 8.07 -8.76 9.64
C PHE A 58 6.77 -8.25 10.26
N THR A 59 6.72 -6.94 10.53
CA THR A 59 5.53 -6.27 11.06
C THR A 59 5.01 -5.27 10.04
N VAL A 60 3.70 -5.19 9.84
CA VAL A 60 3.05 -4.19 8.96
C VAL A 60 2.58 -3.03 9.81
N LEU A 61 3.06 -1.83 9.51
CA LEU A 61 2.62 -0.58 10.12
C LEU A 61 1.65 0.11 9.15
N ILE A 62 0.42 0.36 9.60
CA ILE A 62 -0.59 1.03 8.78
C ILE A 62 -0.93 2.39 9.40
N ALA A 63 -0.58 3.47 8.70
CA ALA A 63 -0.88 4.83 9.15
C ALA A 63 -2.31 5.24 8.81
N PHE A 64 -3.07 5.60 9.84
CA PHE A 64 -4.43 6.12 9.75
C PHE A 64 -4.51 7.57 10.22
N ASP A 65 -5.49 8.30 9.73
CA ASP A 65 -5.91 9.54 10.37
C ASP A 65 -6.41 9.25 11.79
N ALA A 66 -5.97 10.01 12.78
CA ALA A 66 -6.35 9.81 14.19
C ALA A 66 -7.87 9.93 14.44
N GLU A 67 -8.61 10.64 13.58
CA GLU A 67 -10.07 10.72 13.66
C GLU A 67 -10.79 9.55 12.96
N THR A 68 -10.05 8.59 12.39
CA THR A 68 -10.64 7.39 11.80
C THR A 68 -11.31 6.55 12.88
N HIS A 69 -12.60 6.23 12.69
CA HIS A 69 -13.36 5.45 13.66
C HIS A 69 -12.65 4.12 13.99
N GLU A 70 -12.48 3.81 15.28
CA GLU A 70 -11.70 2.64 15.76
C GLU A 70 -12.15 1.30 15.16
N ASN A 71 -13.47 1.07 15.02
CA ASN A 71 -14.00 -0.11 14.35
C ASN A 71 -13.50 -0.26 12.91
N TYR A 72 -13.37 0.84 12.17
CA TYR A 72 -12.84 0.81 10.82
C TYR A 72 -11.35 0.45 10.82
N VAL A 73 -10.55 1.07 11.69
CA VAL A 73 -9.13 0.73 11.89
C VAL A 73 -8.97 -0.77 12.17
N ARG A 74 -9.77 -1.31 13.10
CA ARG A 74 -9.78 -2.74 13.44
C ARG A 74 -10.16 -3.60 12.23
N THR A 75 -11.16 -3.20 11.46
CA THR A 75 -11.56 -3.90 10.23
C THR A 75 -10.40 -3.99 9.23
N VAL A 76 -9.71 -2.86 8.96
CA VAL A 76 -8.57 -2.86 8.03
C VAL A 76 -7.43 -3.75 8.53
N CYS A 77 -7.04 -3.62 9.80
CA CYS A 77 -5.95 -4.44 10.35
C CYS A 77 -6.28 -5.94 10.29
N ASN A 78 -7.54 -6.33 10.51
CA ASN A 78 -7.98 -7.72 10.48
C ASN A 78 -8.09 -8.32 9.06
N CYS A 79 -7.94 -7.53 8.00
CA CYS A 79 -7.91 -8.07 6.63
C CYS A 79 -6.66 -8.90 6.34
N VAL A 80 -5.57 -8.73 7.10
CA VAL A 80 -4.32 -9.46 6.89
C VAL A 80 -4.22 -10.61 7.88
N ALA A 81 -4.21 -11.84 7.39
CA ALA A 81 -4.04 -13.04 8.21
C ALA A 81 -2.57 -13.46 8.38
N GLY A 82 -2.21 -13.91 9.58
CA GLY A 82 -0.91 -14.56 9.83
C GLY A 82 0.32 -13.65 9.79
N ILE A 83 0.11 -12.33 9.78
CA ILE A 83 1.16 -11.29 9.86
C ILE A 83 0.81 -10.35 11.01
N ASP A 84 1.82 -9.86 11.74
CA ASP A 84 1.63 -8.84 12.77
C ASP A 84 1.31 -7.48 12.11
N VAL A 85 0.13 -6.92 12.39
CA VAL A 85 -0.32 -5.63 11.86
C VAL A 85 -0.57 -4.66 12.99
N ARG A 86 0.05 -3.49 12.91
CA ARG A 86 -0.02 -2.44 13.94
C ARG A 86 -0.53 -1.12 13.35
N PRO A 87 -1.63 -0.56 13.87
CA PRO A 87 -2.10 0.75 13.46
C PRO A 87 -1.19 1.84 14.02
N VAL A 88 -0.91 2.85 13.20
CA VAL A 88 -0.20 4.08 13.58
C VAL A 88 -1.16 5.24 13.39
N LEU A 89 -1.68 5.81 14.48
CA LEU A 89 -2.57 6.97 14.42
C LEU A 89 -1.75 8.24 14.22
N VAL A 90 -2.17 9.05 13.25
CA VAL A 90 -1.50 10.29 12.83
C VAL A 90 -2.47 11.44 12.95
N GLU A 91 -2.16 12.39 13.82
CA GLU A 91 -2.93 13.62 13.97
C GLU A 91 -2.76 14.54 12.74
N ALA A 92 -3.73 15.43 12.49
CA ALA A 92 -3.71 16.31 11.31
C ALA A 92 -2.47 17.21 11.20
N HIS A 93 -1.81 17.51 12.32
CA HIS A 93 -0.61 18.33 12.40
C HIS A 93 0.70 17.52 12.43
N GLU A 94 0.61 16.19 12.48
CA GLU A 94 1.76 15.30 12.54
C GLU A 94 2.18 14.80 11.15
N THR A 95 3.46 14.46 11.02
CA THR A 95 3.98 13.82 9.81
C THR A 95 3.98 12.31 10.01
N TYR A 96 3.31 11.56 9.12
CA TYR A 96 3.25 10.10 9.20
C TYR A 96 4.65 9.43 9.19
N SER A 97 5.66 10.00 8.54
CA SER A 97 7.04 9.48 8.59
C SER A 97 7.63 9.52 9.99
N LEU A 98 7.43 10.63 10.72
CA LEU A 98 7.87 10.75 12.11
C LEU A 98 7.11 9.78 13.03
N ARG A 99 5.82 9.55 12.74
CA ARG A 99 5.01 8.58 13.50
C ARG A 99 5.45 7.14 13.29
N PHE A 100 5.79 6.75 12.07
CA PHE A 100 6.41 5.45 11.83
C PHE A 100 7.73 5.30 12.58
N ASN A 101 8.59 6.33 12.54
CA ASN A 101 9.88 6.28 13.22
C ASN A 101 9.70 6.18 14.74
N ALA A 102 8.81 6.99 15.33
CA ALA A 102 8.49 6.93 16.74
C ALA A 102 7.96 5.56 17.17
N PHE A 103 7.09 4.94 16.35
CA PHE A 103 6.61 3.58 16.57
C PHE A 103 7.78 2.59 16.60
N VAL A 104 8.61 2.58 15.55
CA VAL A 104 9.74 1.66 15.42
C VAL A 104 10.73 1.80 16.58
N GLN A 105 11.01 3.02 17.04
CA GLN A 105 11.88 3.27 18.20
C GLN A 105 11.32 2.68 19.50
N GLY A 106 10.00 2.62 19.66
CA GLY A 106 9.35 2.03 20.83
C GLY A 106 9.07 0.53 20.73
N ASP A 107 9.09 -0.03 19.53
CA ASP A 107 8.71 -1.44 19.26
C ASP A 107 9.88 -2.42 19.34
N THR A 108 11.11 -1.98 19.09
CA THR A 108 12.26 -2.89 18.99
C THR A 108 13.57 -2.31 19.51
N ASP A 109 14.40 -3.18 20.10
CA ASP A 109 15.78 -2.89 20.48
C ASP A 109 16.81 -3.30 19.41
N ALA A 110 16.37 -3.89 18.30
CA ALA A 110 17.25 -4.32 17.22
C ALA A 110 18.17 -3.19 16.75
N GLU A 111 19.45 -3.50 16.53
CA GLU A 111 20.44 -2.51 16.10
C GLU A 111 20.09 -1.90 14.73
N PHE A 112 19.55 -2.71 13.82
CA PHE A 112 19.14 -2.28 12.50
C PHE A 112 17.66 -2.48 12.27
N VAL A 113 17.07 -1.59 11.48
CA VAL A 113 15.69 -1.70 11.04
C VAL A 113 15.60 -1.51 9.53
N SER A 114 14.59 -2.11 8.91
CA SER A 114 14.22 -1.80 7.52
C SER A 114 12.76 -1.39 7.44
N LEU A 115 12.46 -0.27 6.79
CA LEU A 115 11.10 0.12 6.43
C LEU A 115 10.92 0.03 4.92
N THR A 116 9.95 -0.78 4.50
CA THR A 116 9.54 -0.94 3.10
C THR A 116 8.28 -0.13 2.83
N ARG A 117 8.27 0.65 1.75
CA ARG A 117 7.07 1.38 1.35
C ARG A 117 6.11 0.46 0.57
N LEU A 118 4.83 0.51 0.91
CA LEU A 118 3.77 -0.13 0.13
C LEU A 118 2.52 0.77 0.13
N ASP A 119 1.95 0.99 -1.06
CA ASP A 119 0.68 1.68 -1.19
C ASP A 119 -0.47 0.68 -0.94
N SER A 120 -1.53 1.13 -0.27
CA SER A 120 -2.60 0.26 0.29
C SER A 120 -3.49 -0.47 -0.73
N ASP A 121 -3.34 -0.15 -2.01
CA ASP A 121 -4.03 -0.74 -3.15
C ASP A 121 -3.13 -1.61 -4.02
N ASP A 122 -1.82 -1.62 -3.76
CA ASP A 122 -0.83 -2.33 -4.54
C ASP A 122 -0.36 -3.62 -3.86
N ALA A 123 0.37 -4.45 -4.59
CA ALA A 123 0.78 -5.78 -4.13
C ALA A 123 2.29 -6.02 -4.28
N LEU A 124 2.85 -6.84 -3.39
CA LEU A 124 4.24 -7.30 -3.46
C LEU A 124 4.32 -8.76 -3.93
N ALA A 125 5.40 -9.11 -4.62
CA ALA A 125 5.67 -10.50 -5.01
C ALA A 125 5.90 -11.37 -3.76
N PRO A 126 5.56 -12.67 -3.76
CA PRO A 126 5.70 -13.55 -2.59
C PRO A 126 7.11 -13.59 -1.96
N GLY A 127 8.18 -13.47 -2.76
CA GLY A 127 9.57 -13.48 -2.28
C GLY A 127 10.16 -12.10 -1.97
N PHE A 128 9.33 -11.07 -1.84
CA PHE A 128 9.81 -9.68 -1.70
C PHE A 128 10.56 -9.47 -0.38
N MET A 129 9.98 -9.93 0.74
CA MET A 129 10.60 -9.77 2.06
C MET A 129 11.87 -10.61 2.24
N GLU A 130 11.98 -11.77 1.60
CA GLU A 130 13.23 -12.55 1.55
C GLU A 130 14.36 -11.78 0.84
N ARG A 131 14.03 -11.09 -0.26
CA ARG A 131 15.00 -10.26 -0.97
C ARG A 131 15.45 -9.08 -0.14
N ILE A 132 14.55 -8.41 0.57
CA ILE A 132 14.91 -7.36 1.51
C ILE A 132 15.87 -7.89 2.58
N ASP A 133 15.52 -8.99 3.23
CA ASP A 133 16.34 -9.58 4.29
C ASP A 133 17.74 -9.92 3.78
N HIS A 134 17.84 -10.51 2.57
CA HIS A 134 19.11 -10.81 1.91
C HIS A 134 19.97 -9.56 1.68
N TYR A 135 19.43 -8.55 1.00
CA TYR A 135 20.19 -7.33 0.68
C TYR A 135 20.56 -6.55 1.95
N ALA A 136 19.63 -6.41 2.89
CA ALA A 136 19.87 -5.70 4.14
C ALA A 136 21.00 -6.34 4.94
N ARG A 137 20.93 -7.66 5.20
CA ARG A 137 21.96 -8.37 5.97
C ARG A 137 23.33 -8.29 5.29
N ARG A 138 23.37 -8.54 3.98
CA ARG A 138 24.61 -8.46 3.19
C ARG A 138 25.30 -7.10 3.33
N GLU A 139 24.55 -5.99 3.25
CA GLU A 139 25.13 -4.65 3.33
C GLU A 139 25.41 -4.21 4.79
N ILE A 140 24.69 -4.75 5.77
CA ILE A 140 25.04 -4.59 7.19
C ILE A 140 26.36 -5.32 7.51
N ASP A 141 26.54 -6.56 7.05
CA ASP A 141 27.76 -7.35 7.25
C ASP A 141 29.01 -6.66 6.66
N LYS A 142 28.84 -5.90 5.57
CA LYS A 142 29.90 -5.06 4.99
C LYS A 142 30.18 -3.78 5.77
N GLY A 143 29.38 -3.46 6.78
CA GLY A 143 29.43 -2.21 7.53
C GLY A 143 28.89 -0.98 6.79
N ALA A 144 28.27 -1.16 5.61
CA ALA A 144 27.81 -0.04 4.78
C ALA A 144 26.67 0.73 5.46
N VAL A 145 25.74 0.02 6.11
CA VAL A 145 24.57 0.63 6.80
C VAL A 145 25.00 1.39 8.06
N SER A 146 26.08 0.96 8.72
CA SER A 146 26.61 1.64 9.90
C SER A 146 27.22 3.01 9.57
N GLN A 147 27.66 3.22 8.33
CA GLN A 147 28.21 4.50 7.87
C GLN A 147 27.12 5.48 7.43
N GLN A 148 26.05 4.96 6.80
CA GLN A 148 24.91 5.74 6.35
C GLN A 148 23.72 4.84 5.98
N PRO A 149 22.48 5.36 5.96
CA PRO A 149 21.32 4.62 5.48
C PRO A 149 21.51 4.01 4.08
N LEU A 150 20.93 2.83 3.88
CA LEU A 150 20.91 2.12 2.62
C LEU A 150 19.49 2.10 2.05
N TYR A 151 19.33 2.51 0.80
CA TYR A 151 18.11 2.33 0.03
C TYR A 151 18.23 1.10 -0.90
N ILE A 152 17.26 0.20 -0.82
CA ILE A 152 17.13 -0.94 -1.74
C ILE A 152 16.04 -0.58 -2.75
N ALA A 153 16.44 -0.41 -4.01
CA ALA A 153 15.55 -0.07 -5.11
C ALA A 153 15.10 -1.32 -5.88
N PHE A 154 13.82 -1.37 -6.24
CA PHE A 154 13.21 -2.49 -6.97
C PHE A 154 12.65 -1.98 -8.31
N PRO A 155 13.43 -2.01 -9.40
CA PRO A 155 13.01 -1.43 -10.69
C PRO A 155 11.99 -2.30 -11.42
N ASP A 156 12.07 -3.62 -11.30
CA ASP A 156 11.23 -4.54 -12.06
C ASP A 156 9.88 -4.76 -11.39
N GLY A 157 8.81 -4.42 -12.09
CA GLY A 157 7.44 -4.58 -11.61
C GLY A 157 6.46 -4.96 -12.71
N GLN A 158 5.19 -4.99 -12.34
CA GLN A 158 4.09 -5.23 -13.25
C GLN A 158 2.91 -4.33 -12.90
N ASN A 159 1.99 -4.16 -13.83
CA ASN A 159 0.69 -3.55 -13.54
C ASN A 159 -0.40 -4.58 -13.76
N PHE A 160 -1.47 -4.52 -12.97
CA PHE A 160 -2.67 -5.32 -13.15
C PHE A 160 -3.88 -4.40 -13.36
N ASP A 161 -4.53 -4.52 -14.51
CA ASP A 161 -5.76 -3.79 -14.79
C ASP A 161 -6.98 -4.57 -14.31
N THR A 162 -7.64 -4.03 -13.28
CA THR A 162 -8.82 -4.66 -12.68
C THR A 162 -10.03 -4.73 -13.62
N ALA A 163 -10.12 -3.84 -14.62
CA ALA A 163 -11.22 -3.83 -15.58
C ALA A 163 -11.04 -4.90 -16.66
N THR A 164 -9.82 -5.07 -17.17
CA THR A 164 -9.55 -6.01 -18.28
C THR A 164 -8.96 -7.34 -17.83
N GLY A 165 -8.48 -7.44 -16.58
CA GLY A 165 -7.77 -8.60 -16.06
C GLY A 165 -6.37 -8.80 -16.67
N ARG A 166 -5.82 -7.77 -17.33
CA ARG A 166 -4.56 -7.87 -18.07
C ARG A 166 -3.38 -7.42 -17.22
N TYR A 167 -2.24 -8.03 -17.51
CA TYR A 167 -0.96 -7.65 -16.93
C TYR A 167 -0.05 -6.99 -17.94
N THR A 168 0.76 -6.06 -17.46
CA THR A 168 1.90 -5.50 -18.20
C THR A 168 3.16 -5.55 -17.35
N HIS A 169 4.30 -5.78 -17.97
CA HIS A 169 5.61 -5.58 -17.35
C HIS A 169 5.95 -4.10 -17.32
N HIS A 170 6.36 -3.59 -16.16
CA HIS A 170 6.68 -2.19 -15.93
C HIS A 170 8.03 -2.08 -15.24
N GLU A 171 9.03 -1.63 -16.00
CA GLU A 171 10.30 -1.21 -15.42
C GLU A 171 10.16 0.23 -14.93
N TYR A 172 10.30 0.41 -13.62
CA TYR A 172 10.21 1.71 -12.98
C TYR A 172 11.38 1.89 -12.00
N VAL A 173 12.50 2.43 -12.50
CA VAL A 173 13.75 2.61 -11.74
C VAL A 173 13.55 3.31 -10.39
N THR A 174 12.65 4.29 -10.37
CA THR A 174 12.29 5.08 -9.21
C THR A 174 10.97 4.63 -8.58
N SER A 175 10.68 3.33 -8.58
CA SER A 175 9.42 2.77 -8.09
C SER A 175 9.08 3.22 -6.66
N ALA A 176 7.78 3.19 -6.33
CA ALA A 176 7.28 3.54 -5.00
C ALA A 176 7.53 2.46 -3.94
N PHE A 177 8.10 1.32 -4.31
CA PHE A 177 8.19 0.11 -3.47
C PHE A 177 9.60 -0.12 -2.88
N GLY A 178 10.36 0.95 -2.70
CA GLY A 178 11.70 0.86 -2.12
C GLY A 178 11.72 0.53 -0.63
N THR A 179 12.88 0.11 -0.15
CA THR A 179 13.13 -0.15 1.27
C THR A 179 14.29 0.69 1.76
N LEU A 180 14.15 1.34 2.92
CA LEU A 180 15.25 2.02 3.59
C LEU A 180 15.69 1.18 4.79
N VAL A 181 16.98 0.86 4.85
CA VAL A 181 17.64 0.13 5.95
C VAL A 181 18.53 1.12 6.70
N GLU A 182 18.36 1.17 8.01
CA GLU A 182 19.01 2.15 8.87
C GLU A 182 19.50 1.49 10.15
N LYS A 183 20.56 2.05 10.74
CA LYS A 183 20.84 1.84 12.16
C LYS A 183 19.72 2.50 12.96
N ARG A 184 19.19 1.79 13.96
CA ARG A 184 18.17 2.34 14.85
C ARG A 184 18.77 3.49 15.66
N SER A 185 18.25 4.69 15.46
CA SER A 185 18.59 5.87 16.27
C SER A 185 17.45 6.89 16.26
N ALA A 186 17.51 7.89 17.15
CA ALA A 186 16.52 8.96 17.21
C ALA A 186 16.46 9.79 15.91
N GLU A 187 17.53 9.81 15.12
CA GLU A 187 17.68 10.59 13.89
C GLU A 187 17.26 9.85 12.62
N MET A 188 16.77 8.60 12.74
CA MET A 188 16.34 7.79 11.60
C MET A 188 15.36 8.55 10.70
N LYS A 189 15.49 8.32 9.40
CA LYS A 189 14.72 9.03 8.38
C LYS A 189 13.43 8.30 8.04
N GLY A 190 13.49 6.98 7.94
CA GLY A 190 12.40 6.16 7.46
C GLY A 190 12.17 6.30 5.95
N VAL A 191 11.49 5.32 5.37
CA VAL A 191 11.28 5.19 3.91
C VAL A 191 10.44 6.31 3.29
N TYR A 192 9.69 7.05 4.12
CA TYR A 192 8.85 8.18 3.72
C TYR A 192 9.52 9.56 3.96
N SER A 193 10.82 9.61 4.21
CA SER A 193 11.57 10.87 4.39
C SER A 193 11.71 11.73 3.13
N ASP A 194 11.44 11.16 1.95
CA ASP A 194 11.24 11.91 0.71
C ASP A 194 10.22 11.24 -0.21
N HIS A 195 9.92 11.90 -1.32
CA HIS A 195 9.32 11.29 -2.49
C HIS A 195 10.19 10.11 -2.98
N HIS A 196 9.57 8.95 -3.23
CA HIS A 196 10.25 7.72 -3.65
C HIS A 196 11.22 7.93 -4.83
N ALA A 197 10.86 8.79 -5.78
CA ALA A 197 11.71 9.12 -6.92
C ALA A 197 13.02 9.86 -6.62
N LYS A 198 13.20 10.35 -5.38
CA LYS A 198 14.42 11.03 -4.93
C LYS A 198 15.24 10.19 -3.96
N MET A 199 14.70 9.07 -3.47
CA MET A 199 15.36 8.24 -2.45
C MET A 199 16.73 7.75 -2.92
N ALA A 200 16.82 7.28 -4.18
CA ALA A 200 18.06 6.78 -4.76
C ALA A 200 19.16 7.86 -4.91
N THR A 201 18.77 9.13 -4.97
CA THR A 201 19.72 10.27 -5.00
C THR A 201 20.12 10.76 -3.62
N ARG A 202 19.37 10.39 -2.57
CA ARG A 202 19.60 10.82 -1.19
C ARG A 202 20.47 9.85 -0.40
N PHE A 203 20.38 8.57 -0.72
CA PHE A 203 20.98 7.51 0.08
C PHE A 203 21.84 6.60 -0.79
N ASN A 204 22.82 5.96 -0.16
CA ASN A 204 23.51 4.83 -0.79
C ASN A 204 22.48 3.81 -1.26
N THR A 205 22.55 3.43 -2.53
CA THR A 205 21.52 2.62 -3.16
C THR A 205 22.08 1.33 -3.72
N VAL A 206 21.40 0.23 -3.40
CA VAL A 206 21.55 -1.03 -4.13
C VAL A 206 20.30 -1.28 -4.96
N VAL A 207 20.50 -1.66 -6.21
CA VAL A 207 19.41 -2.06 -7.09
C VAL A 207 19.24 -3.57 -6.95
N ALA A 208 18.07 -4.00 -6.49
CA ALA A 208 17.75 -5.40 -6.34
C ALA A 208 17.63 -6.05 -7.73
N ALA A 209 18.51 -7.00 -8.01
CA ALA A 209 18.49 -7.76 -9.24
C ALA A 209 17.31 -8.74 -9.22
N SER A 210 16.59 -8.84 -10.33
CA SER A 210 15.46 -9.74 -10.45
C SER A 210 15.36 -10.39 -11.83
N LYS A 211 14.68 -11.53 -11.90
CA LYS A 211 14.26 -12.19 -13.15
C LYS A 211 12.76 -12.03 -13.42
N GLY A 212 12.06 -11.22 -12.63
CA GLY A 212 10.62 -10.98 -12.76
C GLY A 212 10.13 -9.83 -11.88
N ALA A 213 8.86 -9.45 -12.06
CA ALA A 213 8.24 -8.35 -11.32
C ALA A 213 8.28 -8.59 -9.81
N GLN A 214 8.61 -7.54 -9.06
CA GLN A 214 8.74 -7.56 -7.59
C GLN A 214 7.56 -6.91 -6.88
N TRP A 215 6.84 -6.07 -7.59
CA TRP A 215 5.67 -5.36 -7.12
C TRP A 215 4.66 -5.28 -8.26
N CYS A 216 3.41 -5.06 -7.90
CA CYS A 216 2.32 -4.90 -8.83
C CYS A 216 1.53 -3.65 -8.48
N ILE A 217 1.49 -2.70 -9.41
CA ILE A 217 0.55 -1.56 -9.31
C ILE A 217 -0.81 -2.03 -9.79
N VAL A 218 -1.83 -1.90 -8.94
CA VAL A 218 -3.21 -2.25 -9.28
C VAL A 218 -3.90 -1.03 -9.89
N ILE A 219 -4.32 -1.17 -11.15
CA ILE A 219 -4.98 -0.11 -11.91
C ILE A 219 -6.51 -0.28 -11.75
N HIS A 220 -7.15 0.73 -11.18
CA HIS A 220 -8.59 0.76 -10.91
C HIS A 220 -9.17 2.17 -11.19
N ASP A 221 -10.48 2.24 -11.46
CA ASP A 221 -11.19 3.43 -11.98
C ASP A 221 -11.03 4.71 -11.15
N ASN A 222 -10.71 4.59 -9.87
CA ASN A 222 -10.63 5.73 -8.94
C ASN A 222 -9.21 6.30 -8.74
N ASN A 223 -8.20 5.81 -9.47
CA ASN A 223 -6.85 6.36 -9.42
C ASN A 223 -6.52 7.14 -10.70
N ALA A 224 -6.83 8.44 -10.71
CA ALA A 224 -6.66 9.33 -11.87
C ALA A 224 -5.22 9.42 -12.41
N ALA A 225 -4.21 8.96 -11.66
CA ALA A 225 -2.81 8.95 -12.06
C ALA A 225 -2.38 7.67 -12.81
N ASN A 226 -3.16 6.59 -12.74
CA ASN A 226 -2.75 5.26 -13.18
C ASN A 226 -3.31 4.94 -14.58
N VAL A 227 -2.57 5.32 -15.61
CA VAL A 227 -2.74 4.76 -16.97
C VAL A 227 -1.98 3.43 -17.01
N LEU A 228 -2.56 2.39 -17.64
CA LEU A 228 -1.85 1.13 -17.86
C LEU A 228 -0.57 1.41 -18.67
N ARG A 229 0.59 1.28 -18.01
CA ARG A 229 1.92 1.47 -18.60
C ARG A 229 2.60 0.12 -18.83
N GLY A 230 3.68 0.11 -19.60
CA GLY A 230 4.51 -1.07 -19.77
C GLY A 230 4.09 -1.98 -20.92
N LYS A 231 4.77 -3.13 -21.03
CA LYS A 231 4.59 -4.08 -22.14
C LYS A 231 3.61 -5.18 -21.72
N PRO A 232 2.55 -5.48 -22.50
CA PRO A 232 1.67 -6.59 -22.20
C PRO A 232 2.43 -7.91 -22.00
N VAL A 233 2.00 -8.69 -21.01
CA VAL A 233 2.54 -10.04 -20.75
C VAL A 233 1.40 -11.05 -20.68
N ALA A 234 1.61 -12.22 -21.29
CA ALA A 234 0.65 -13.32 -21.22
C ALA A 234 0.71 -14.02 -19.86
N GLU A 235 1.92 -14.20 -19.35
CA GLU A 235 2.19 -14.82 -18.05
C GLU A 235 2.83 -13.76 -17.12
N PRO A 236 2.13 -13.31 -16.07
CA PRO A 236 2.71 -12.39 -15.11
C PRO A 236 3.72 -13.12 -14.21
N SER A 237 4.65 -12.37 -13.59
CA SER A 237 5.62 -12.98 -12.67
C SER A 237 4.97 -13.51 -11.39
N PHE A 238 3.83 -12.92 -11.00
CA PHE A 238 2.94 -13.41 -9.95
C PHE A 238 1.53 -12.88 -10.20
N THR A 239 0.51 -13.56 -9.68
CA THR A 239 -0.87 -13.08 -9.75
C THR A 239 -1.23 -12.25 -8.51
N VAL A 240 -2.15 -11.33 -8.66
CA VAL A 240 -2.73 -10.54 -7.56
C VAL A 240 -4.21 -10.85 -7.40
N GLY A 241 -4.74 -10.59 -6.20
CA GLY A 241 -6.13 -10.88 -5.86
C GLY A 241 -6.24 -11.88 -4.72
N ARG A 242 -7.27 -11.74 -3.88
CA ARG A 242 -7.59 -12.72 -2.85
C ARG A 242 -8.02 -14.04 -3.52
N PRO A 243 -7.40 -15.19 -3.19
CA PRO A 243 -7.76 -16.47 -3.79
C PRO A 243 -9.24 -16.79 -3.61
N GLY A 244 -9.90 -17.26 -4.68
CA GLY A 244 -11.32 -17.63 -4.65
C GLY A 244 -12.30 -16.44 -4.71
N VAL A 245 -11.82 -15.20 -4.73
CA VAL A 245 -12.65 -14.00 -4.88
C VAL A 245 -12.49 -13.43 -6.28
N GLU A 246 -13.47 -13.65 -7.14
CA GLU A 246 -13.58 -12.87 -8.38
C GLU A 246 -14.17 -11.50 -8.06
N ILE A 247 -13.35 -10.46 -8.16
CA ILE A 247 -13.86 -9.09 -8.15
C ILE A 247 -14.63 -8.90 -9.44
N GLU A 248 -15.93 -8.60 -9.31
CA GLU A 248 -16.84 -8.39 -10.44
C GLU A 248 -16.24 -7.39 -11.42
N ARG A 249 -15.82 -7.89 -12.58
CA ARG A 249 -15.27 -7.06 -13.65
C ARG A 249 -16.41 -6.20 -14.16
N ARG A 250 -16.40 -4.91 -13.83
CA ARG A 250 -17.30 -3.97 -14.51
C ARG A 250 -16.77 -3.83 -15.93
N GLU A 251 -17.60 -4.15 -16.91
CA GLU A 251 -17.31 -3.71 -18.27
C GLU A 251 -17.08 -2.19 -18.23
N PRO A 252 -16.00 -1.69 -18.86
CA PRO A 252 -15.76 -0.27 -18.89
C PRO A 252 -16.99 0.39 -19.49
N VAL A 253 -17.66 1.25 -18.70
CA VAL A 253 -18.71 2.11 -19.24
C VAL A 253 -18.01 2.97 -20.28
N ARG A 254 -18.22 2.64 -21.56
CA ARG A 254 -17.81 3.49 -22.68
C ARG A 254 -18.38 4.87 -22.34
N LYS A 255 -17.52 5.85 -22.11
CA LYS A 255 -17.94 7.26 -21.96
C LYS A 255 -18.50 7.71 -23.31
N GLU A 256 -19.73 7.31 -23.60
CA GLU A 256 -20.55 8.02 -24.55
C GLU A 256 -20.83 9.39 -23.92
N ARG A 257 -20.40 10.43 -24.62
CA ARG A 257 -20.87 11.79 -24.34
C ARG A 257 -22.38 11.77 -24.60
N THR A 258 -23.19 11.82 -23.56
CA THR A 258 -24.64 11.90 -23.72
C THR A 258 -25.19 13.18 -23.09
N PRO A 259 -26.10 13.92 -23.77
CA PRO A 259 -26.67 15.16 -23.26
C PRO A 259 -27.62 14.95 -22.08
N GLN A 260 -27.95 16.04 -21.40
CA GLN A 260 -28.71 16.11 -20.14
C GLN A 260 -30.06 15.38 -20.10
N LEU A 261 -30.25 14.73 -18.94
CA LEU A 261 -31.44 14.55 -18.09
C LEU A 261 -32.67 13.76 -18.59
N SER A 262 -33.01 12.71 -17.83
CA SER A 262 -34.34 12.58 -17.20
C SER A 262 -34.26 11.72 -15.94
N HIS A 263 -35.03 12.10 -14.92
CA HIS A 263 -35.09 11.47 -13.60
C HIS A 263 -35.82 10.11 -13.65
N THR A 264 -35.23 9.08 -13.05
CA THR A 264 -35.96 7.91 -12.54
C THR A 264 -35.40 7.50 -11.18
N SER A 265 -36.29 7.15 -10.26
CA SER A 265 -35.99 6.79 -8.88
C SER A 265 -35.14 5.51 -8.80
N ALA A 266 -33.90 5.63 -8.35
CA ALA A 266 -33.00 4.49 -8.16
C ALA A 266 -33.22 3.82 -6.79
N LYS A 267 -33.32 2.50 -6.77
CA LYS A 267 -33.10 1.70 -5.56
C LYS A 267 -31.71 2.05 -5.02
N ALA A 268 -31.63 2.33 -3.71
CA ALA A 268 -30.38 2.73 -3.07
C ALA A 268 -29.24 1.73 -3.41
N SER A 269 -28.14 2.26 -3.92
CA SER A 269 -26.93 1.49 -4.19
C SER A 269 -26.48 0.74 -2.92
N ARG A 270 -25.91 -0.47 -3.08
CA ARG A 270 -25.34 -1.26 -1.97
C ARG A 270 -24.31 -0.46 -1.16
N THR A 271 -23.65 0.52 -1.77
CA THR A 271 -22.74 1.47 -1.10
C THR A 271 -23.48 2.28 -0.02
N VAL A 272 -24.72 2.72 -0.30
CA VAL A 272 -25.59 3.39 0.67
C VAL A 272 -26.01 2.42 1.78
N GLY A 273 -26.27 1.15 1.45
CA GLY A 273 -26.60 0.12 2.43
C GLY A 273 -25.46 -0.21 3.40
N ASN A 274 -24.22 -0.28 2.92
CA ASN A 274 -23.04 -0.47 3.76
C ASN A 274 -22.69 0.80 4.55
N PHE A 275 -22.91 1.99 3.98
CA PHE A 275 -22.77 3.26 4.69
C PHE A 275 -23.74 3.39 5.86
N VAL A 276 -25.01 3.03 5.67
CA VAL A 276 -26.02 3.01 6.77
C VAL A 276 -25.63 1.98 7.85
N ARG A 277 -25.09 0.83 7.47
CA ARG A 277 -24.59 -0.17 8.45
C ARG A 277 -23.41 0.37 9.24
N PHE A 278 -22.48 1.06 8.59
CA PHE A 278 -21.36 1.74 9.24
C PHE A 278 -21.83 2.78 10.26
N LEU A 279 -22.75 3.68 9.89
CA LEU A 279 -23.31 4.69 10.80
C LEU A 279 -24.06 4.09 12.00
N LEU A 280 -24.60 2.87 11.85
CA LEU A 280 -25.34 2.18 12.90
C LEU A 280 -24.48 1.18 13.71
N GLY A 281 -23.16 1.17 13.52
CA GLY A 281 -22.25 0.24 14.20
C GLY A 281 -22.50 -1.24 13.86
N ARG A 282 -23.14 -1.52 12.71
CA ARG A 282 -23.47 -2.88 12.26
C ARG A 282 -22.37 -3.42 11.34
N PRO A 283 -22.13 -4.75 11.34
CA PRO A 283 -21.21 -5.37 10.40
C PRO A 283 -21.57 -5.04 8.95
N MET A 284 -20.61 -4.49 8.22
CA MET A 284 -20.69 -4.30 6.78
C MET A 284 -20.76 -5.65 6.07
N ILE A 285 -21.52 -5.72 4.98
CA ILE A 285 -21.51 -6.93 4.14
C ILE A 285 -20.42 -6.76 3.10
N LEU A 286 -19.27 -7.37 3.38
CA LEU A 286 -18.20 -7.62 2.41
C LEU A 286 -18.52 -8.94 1.68
N ARG A 287 -18.20 -9.04 0.38
CA ARG A 287 -18.42 -10.30 -0.37
C ARG A 287 -17.58 -11.41 0.27
N LYS A 288 -18.17 -12.60 0.38
CA LYS A 288 -17.42 -13.84 0.61
C LYS A 288 -16.74 -14.25 -0.70
#